data_AF-A0A8B3NUV3-F1
#
_entry.id   AF-A0A8B3NUV3-F1
#
_cell.length_a   1.000
_cell.length_b   1.000
_cell.length_c   1.000
_cell.angle_alpha   90.00
_cell.angle_beta   90.00
_cell.angle_gamma   90.00
#
_symmetry.space_group_name_H-M   'P 1'
#
loop_
_entity.id
_entity.type
_entity.pdbx_description
1 polymer ?
#
loop_
_entity_poly.entity_id
_entity_poly.type
_entity_poly.pdbx_seq_one_letter_code
_entity_poly.pdbx_strand_id
1 'polypeptide(L)'
;MTRLPWKTPQEVRNRVLELAVSRTDPEVSVKEIIENAERNLANETQVFALCGAKDADRTQFEEIVKPLRRLISDSNLAVDRLMMEMIGSGSWIGFGRRHMDAGEEVIPNRYWPFLVLNIKEARAIGEGIEFRGVRFLTYGEIPHDHSVRDRIRAANKLPDRDREASKPAQKPVSPIKNGGRRGRKKVADWDAYYLAFKTKIAADGFPDELNDVGWNKQADVERWVTDLLEREGYSAANSTVRGHVVAFLERARSEIQN
;
A
#
# COMPACT_ATOMS: atom_id res chain seq x y z
N MET A 1 -9.15 30.22 -2.29
CA MET A 1 -8.95 28.85 -1.76
C MET A 1 -8.93 27.90 -2.92
N THR A 2 -7.81 27.20 -3.15
CA THR A 2 -7.68 26.22 -4.24
C THR A 2 -8.59 25.04 -3.98
N ARG A 3 -9.45 24.68 -4.94
CA ARG A 3 -10.36 23.54 -4.82
C ARG A 3 -9.56 22.24 -4.91
N LEU A 4 -9.67 21.40 -3.89
CA LEU A 4 -9.00 20.08 -3.88
C LEU A 4 -9.75 19.07 -4.76
N PRO A 5 -9.05 18.19 -5.49
CA PRO A 5 -9.64 17.21 -6.40
C PRO A 5 -10.13 15.95 -5.65
N TRP A 6 -11.11 16.13 -4.76
CA TRP A 6 -11.69 15.04 -3.97
C TRP A 6 -12.17 13.87 -4.84
N LYS A 7 -11.83 12.65 -4.43
CA LYS A 7 -12.26 11.41 -5.05
C LYS A 7 -13.20 10.62 -4.15
N THR A 8 -14.24 10.06 -4.73
CA THR A 8 -15.12 9.08 -4.10
C THR A 8 -14.42 7.71 -3.99
N PRO A 9 -14.88 6.81 -3.12
CA PRO A 9 -14.37 5.43 -3.07
C PRO A 9 -14.44 4.73 -4.43
N GLN A 10 -15.50 4.97 -5.20
CA GLN A 10 -15.66 4.36 -6.53
C GLN A 10 -14.62 4.89 -7.53
N GLU A 11 -14.33 6.19 -7.52
CA GLU A 11 -13.28 6.76 -8.38
C GLU A 11 -11.89 6.23 -8.02
N VAL A 12 -11.61 6.04 -6.72
CA VAL A 12 -10.36 5.41 -6.27
C VAL A 12 -10.29 3.97 -6.78
N ARG A 13 -11.35 3.18 -6.60
CA ARG A 13 -11.42 1.80 -7.11
C ARG A 13 -11.20 1.74 -8.61
N ASN A 14 -11.84 2.62 -9.38
CA ASN A 14 -11.67 2.70 -10.82
C ASN A 14 -10.20 3.02 -11.17
N ARG A 15 -9.58 3.97 -10.46
CA ARG A 15 -8.17 4.30 -10.69
C ARG A 15 -7.23 3.14 -10.37
N VAL A 16 -7.52 2.37 -9.32
CA VAL A 16 -6.77 1.14 -8.99
C VAL A 16 -6.95 0.09 -10.08
N LEU A 17 -8.17 -0.09 -10.59
CA LEU A 17 -8.45 -1.00 -11.69
C LEU A 17 -7.67 -0.65 -12.97
N GLU A 18 -7.58 0.65 -13.32
CA GLU A 18 -6.78 1.12 -14.47
C GLU A 18 -5.28 0.84 -14.32
N LEU A 19 -4.78 0.69 -13.09
CA LEU A 19 -3.36 0.47 -12.80
C LEU A 19 -3.05 -1.00 -12.48
N ALA A 20 -4.08 -1.82 -12.28
CA ALA A 20 -3.91 -3.20 -11.85
C ALA A 20 -3.43 -4.08 -13.01
N VAL A 21 -2.30 -4.72 -12.81
CA VAL A 21 -1.69 -5.67 -13.75
C VAL A 21 -1.64 -7.08 -13.14
N SER A 22 -1.53 -8.09 -13.99
CA SER A 22 -1.39 -9.47 -13.51
C SER A 22 -0.08 -9.64 -12.73
N ARG A 23 -0.14 -10.45 -11.66
CA ARG A 23 1.05 -10.76 -10.85
C ARG A 23 2.04 -11.66 -11.59
N THR A 24 1.57 -12.45 -12.55
CA THR A 24 2.41 -13.38 -13.32
C THR A 24 2.94 -12.75 -14.60
N ASP A 25 2.25 -11.72 -15.09
CA ASP A 25 2.59 -11.03 -16.33
C ASP A 25 2.21 -9.54 -16.21
N PRO A 26 3.17 -8.65 -15.89
CA PRO A 26 2.91 -7.23 -15.73
C PRO A 26 2.41 -6.52 -16.99
N GLU A 27 2.55 -7.13 -18.18
CA GLU A 27 2.01 -6.56 -19.43
C GLU A 27 0.50 -6.77 -19.54
N VAL A 28 -0.06 -7.69 -18.75
CA VAL A 28 -1.49 -8.02 -18.81
C VAL A 28 -2.29 -7.17 -17.83
N SER A 29 -3.18 -6.35 -18.38
CA SER A 29 -4.12 -5.53 -17.63
C SER A 29 -5.23 -6.38 -16.98
N VAL A 30 -5.44 -6.21 -15.67
CA VAL A 30 -6.55 -6.87 -14.95
C VAL A 30 -7.89 -6.36 -15.45
N LYS A 31 -7.97 -5.08 -15.85
CA LYS A 31 -9.16 -4.49 -16.44
C LYS A 31 -9.56 -5.23 -17.72
N GLU A 32 -8.59 -5.47 -18.61
CA GLU A 32 -8.84 -6.19 -19.87
C GLU A 32 -9.26 -7.65 -19.61
N ILE A 33 -8.67 -8.32 -18.60
CA ILE A 33 -9.09 -9.66 -18.19
C ILE A 33 -10.57 -9.67 -17.79
N ILE A 34 -10.99 -8.72 -16.94
CA ILE A 34 -12.38 -8.62 -16.47
C ILE A 34 -13.32 -8.34 -17.65
N GLU A 35 -13.00 -7.34 -18.48
CA GLU A 35 -13.82 -6.96 -19.64
C GLU A 35 -13.94 -8.11 -20.66
N ASN A 36 -12.87 -8.86 -20.89
CA ASN A 36 -12.89 -10.06 -21.74
C ASN A 36 -13.78 -11.16 -21.15
N ALA A 37 -13.65 -11.43 -19.86
CA ALA A 37 -14.46 -12.43 -19.18
C ALA A 37 -15.95 -12.06 -19.16
N GLU A 38 -16.28 -10.78 -18.96
CA GLU A 38 -17.65 -10.25 -19.00
C GLU A 38 -18.24 -10.36 -20.41
N ARG A 39 -17.48 -10.01 -21.46
CA ARG A 39 -17.91 -10.18 -22.85
C ARG A 39 -18.18 -11.65 -23.18
N ASN A 40 -17.29 -12.55 -22.78
CA ASN A 40 -17.48 -13.98 -22.99
C ASN A 40 -18.71 -14.50 -22.23
N LEU A 41 -18.89 -14.08 -20.97
CA LEU A 41 -20.06 -14.44 -20.17
C LEU A 41 -21.37 -13.97 -20.81
N ALA A 42 -21.39 -12.74 -21.32
CA ALA A 42 -22.55 -12.17 -22.01
C ALA A 42 -22.87 -12.97 -23.30
N ASN A 43 -21.84 -13.30 -24.09
CA ASN A 43 -22.00 -14.10 -25.31
C ASN A 43 -22.56 -15.48 -25.01
N GLU A 44 -21.99 -16.21 -24.04
CA GLU A 44 -22.47 -17.55 -23.64
C GLU A 44 -23.91 -17.49 -23.12
N THR A 45 -24.25 -16.46 -22.35
CA THR A 45 -25.62 -16.25 -21.86
C THR A 45 -26.60 -16.02 -23.01
N GLN A 46 -26.19 -15.27 -24.04
CA GLN A 46 -27.00 -15.04 -25.23
C GLN A 46 -27.16 -16.30 -26.08
N VAL A 47 -26.08 -17.07 -26.27
CA VAL A 47 -26.14 -18.36 -27.01
C VAL A 47 -27.07 -19.34 -26.31
N PHE A 48 -26.98 -19.47 -24.99
CA PHE A 48 -27.87 -20.32 -24.22
C PHE A 48 -29.33 -19.85 -24.30
N ALA A 49 -29.58 -18.54 -24.24
CA ALA A 49 -30.93 -18.00 -24.36
C ALA A 49 -31.58 -18.27 -25.73
N LEU A 50 -30.78 -18.38 -26.80
CA LEU A 50 -31.26 -18.63 -28.17
C LEU A 50 -31.39 -20.12 -28.50
N CYS A 51 -30.48 -20.95 -28.00
CA CYS A 51 -30.30 -22.33 -28.46
C CYS A 51 -30.48 -23.39 -27.35
N GLY A 52 -30.50 -22.99 -26.07
CA GLY A 52 -30.58 -23.91 -24.94
C GLY A 52 -32.01 -24.40 -24.70
N ALA A 53 -32.29 -25.64 -25.07
CA ALA A 53 -33.64 -26.22 -24.95
C ALA A 53 -33.68 -27.47 -24.06
N LYS A 54 -32.53 -28.08 -23.73
CA LYS A 54 -32.44 -29.34 -23.00
C LYS A 54 -31.62 -29.21 -21.71
N ASP A 55 -31.85 -30.12 -20.76
CA ASP A 55 -31.12 -30.17 -19.48
C ASP A 55 -29.61 -30.39 -19.66
N ALA A 56 -29.21 -31.10 -20.71
CA ALA A 56 -27.80 -31.27 -21.07
C ALA A 56 -27.14 -29.93 -21.47
N ASP A 57 -27.85 -29.08 -22.22
CA ASP A 57 -27.37 -27.76 -22.63
C ASP A 57 -27.19 -26.84 -21.41
N ARG A 58 -28.09 -26.96 -20.42
CA ARG A 58 -28.00 -26.19 -19.16
C ARG A 58 -26.77 -26.58 -18.34
N THR A 59 -26.47 -27.88 -18.27
CA THR A 59 -25.31 -28.38 -17.53
C THR A 59 -24.02 -27.89 -18.17
N GLN A 60 -23.90 -28.01 -19.50
CA GLN A 60 -22.75 -27.52 -20.26
C GLN A 60 -22.59 -26.00 -20.13
N PHE A 61 -23.69 -25.25 -20.23
CA PHE A 61 -23.67 -23.79 -20.02
C PHE A 61 -23.09 -23.42 -18.66
N GLU A 62 -23.57 -24.03 -17.56
CA GLU A 62 -23.06 -23.76 -16.22
C GLU A 62 -21.58 -24.14 -16.05
N GLU A 63 -21.12 -25.22 -16.70
CA GLU A 63 -19.69 -25.58 -16.72
C GLU A 63 -18.82 -24.53 -17.40
N ILE A 64 -19.32 -23.89 -18.48
CA ILE A 64 -18.60 -22.83 -19.22
C ILE A 64 -18.60 -21.51 -18.44
N VAL A 65 -19.75 -21.07 -17.90
CA VAL A 65 -19.85 -19.75 -17.27
C VAL A 65 -19.30 -19.69 -15.85
N LYS A 66 -19.24 -20.82 -15.13
CA LYS A 66 -18.75 -20.86 -13.75
C LYS A 66 -17.29 -20.39 -13.62
N PRO A 67 -16.32 -20.85 -14.45
CA PRO A 67 -14.97 -20.29 -14.48
C PRO A 67 -14.92 -18.79 -14.76
N LEU A 68 -15.75 -18.29 -15.69
CA LEU A 68 -15.80 -16.86 -16.03
C LEU A 68 -16.30 -16.02 -14.87
N ARG A 69 -17.41 -16.42 -14.23
CA ARG A 69 -17.95 -15.75 -13.03
C ARG A 69 -16.94 -15.74 -11.89
N ARG A 70 -16.23 -16.86 -11.69
CA ARG A 70 -15.17 -16.96 -10.68
C ARG A 70 -14.02 -16.02 -10.99
N LEU A 71 -13.54 -15.98 -12.24
CA LEU A 71 -12.48 -15.08 -12.66
C LEU A 71 -12.85 -13.61 -12.44
N ILE A 72 -14.04 -13.19 -12.83
CA ILE A 72 -14.54 -11.83 -12.60
C ILE A 72 -14.58 -11.51 -11.10
N SER A 73 -15.13 -12.41 -10.28
CA SER A 73 -15.22 -12.23 -8.83
C SER A 73 -13.85 -12.14 -8.17
N ASP A 74 -12.94 -13.07 -8.48
CA ASP A 74 -11.61 -13.15 -7.87
C ASP A 74 -10.75 -11.93 -8.27
N SER A 75 -10.82 -11.50 -9.53
CA SER A 75 -10.13 -10.30 -10.00
C SER A 75 -10.66 -9.02 -9.34
N ASN A 76 -11.98 -8.88 -9.22
CA ASN A 76 -12.58 -7.74 -8.52
C ASN A 76 -12.18 -7.68 -7.04
N LEU A 77 -12.16 -8.83 -6.35
CA LEU A 77 -11.69 -8.92 -4.97
C LEU A 77 -10.21 -8.57 -4.84
N ALA A 78 -9.38 -8.98 -5.81
CA ALA A 78 -7.97 -8.63 -5.82
C ALA A 78 -7.76 -7.11 -5.99
N VAL A 79 -8.55 -6.46 -6.85
CA VAL A 79 -8.55 -5.00 -7.02
C VAL A 79 -8.98 -4.29 -5.74
N ASP A 80 -10.03 -4.79 -5.07
CA ASP A 80 -10.49 -4.20 -3.81
C ASP A 80 -9.45 -4.34 -2.70
N ARG A 81 -8.72 -5.47 -2.63
CA ARG A 81 -7.59 -5.65 -1.71
C ARG A 81 -6.44 -4.70 -2.01
N LEU A 82 -6.04 -4.58 -3.28
CA LEU A 82 -5.00 -3.65 -3.71
C LEU A 82 -5.38 -2.20 -3.36
N MET A 83 -6.64 -1.83 -3.56
CA MET A 83 -7.14 -0.51 -3.16
C MET A 83 -6.95 -0.28 -1.66
N MET A 84 -7.34 -1.25 -0.81
CA MET A 84 -7.19 -1.13 0.64
C MET A 84 -5.71 -1.08 1.07
N GLU A 85 -4.82 -1.83 0.42
CA GLU A 85 -3.37 -1.77 0.64
C GLU A 85 -2.81 -0.39 0.29
N MET A 86 -3.21 0.20 -0.84
CA MET A 86 -2.81 1.55 -1.25
C MET A 86 -3.35 2.64 -0.30
N ILE A 87 -4.55 2.45 0.26
CA ILE A 87 -5.10 3.35 1.27
C ILE A 87 -4.31 3.21 2.58
N GLY A 88 -4.06 1.98 3.04
CA GLY A 88 -3.32 1.72 4.28
C GLY A 88 -1.87 2.20 4.26
N SER A 89 -1.21 2.12 3.11
CA SER A 89 0.15 2.65 2.90
C SER A 89 0.20 4.18 2.81
N GLY A 90 -0.94 4.84 2.61
CA GLY A 90 -1.05 6.29 2.49
C GLY A 90 -0.90 6.82 1.07
N SER A 91 -0.92 5.97 0.04
CA SER A 91 -1.04 6.44 -1.36
C SER A 91 -2.36 7.19 -1.58
N TRP A 92 -3.42 6.73 -0.92
CA TRP A 92 -4.71 7.40 -0.84
C TRP A 92 -5.01 7.80 0.59
N ILE A 93 -5.17 9.10 0.83
CA ILE A 93 -5.49 9.62 2.15
C ILE A 93 -7.00 9.77 2.25
N GLY A 94 -7.63 9.01 3.16
CA GLY A 94 -9.07 9.09 3.37
C GLY A 94 -9.48 10.11 4.41
N PHE A 95 -10.65 10.69 4.19
CA PHE A 95 -11.29 11.69 5.03
C PHE A 95 -12.74 11.29 5.25
N GLY A 96 -13.29 11.56 6.43
CA GLY A 96 -14.67 11.24 6.74
C GLY A 96 -15.16 11.93 8.00
N ARG A 97 -16.43 11.68 8.35
CA ARG A 97 -17.07 12.25 9.56
C ARG A 97 -17.51 11.14 10.50
N ARG A 98 -17.30 11.29 11.80
CA ARG A 98 -17.77 10.29 12.80
C ARG A 98 -19.28 10.24 12.96
N HIS A 99 -19.94 11.39 12.83
CA HIS A 99 -21.40 11.53 12.84
C HIS A 99 -21.81 12.72 11.97
N MET A 100 -23.11 12.94 11.77
CA MET A 100 -23.64 13.94 10.82
C MET A 100 -23.14 15.36 11.11
N ASP A 101 -23.08 15.71 12.40
CA ASP A 101 -22.66 17.04 12.87
C ASP A 101 -21.15 17.18 13.10
N ALA A 102 -20.38 16.09 12.94
CA ALA A 102 -18.93 16.14 13.11
C ALA A 102 -18.28 16.85 11.91
N GLY A 103 -17.24 17.63 12.21
CA GLY A 103 -16.32 18.10 11.18
C GLY A 103 -15.71 16.91 10.43
N GLU A 104 -15.42 17.10 9.15
CA GLU A 104 -14.63 16.14 8.39
C GLU A 104 -13.22 16.06 8.99
N GLU A 105 -12.71 14.85 9.20
CA GLU A 105 -11.38 14.57 9.72
C GLU A 105 -10.62 13.63 8.80
N VAL A 106 -9.29 13.65 8.92
CA VAL A 106 -8.42 12.67 8.25
C VAL A 106 -8.60 11.35 8.98
N ILE A 107 -8.83 10.27 8.23
CA ILE A 107 -8.83 8.90 8.75
C ILE A 107 -7.35 8.47 8.83
N PRO A 108 -6.79 8.23 10.04
CA PRO A 108 -5.40 7.85 10.18
C PRO A 108 -5.07 6.55 9.43
N ASN A 109 -3.87 6.47 8.84
CA ASN A 109 -3.43 5.33 8.04
C ASN A 109 -3.48 4.01 8.83
N ARG A 110 -3.07 4.09 10.10
CA ARG A 110 -3.13 2.97 11.06
C ARG A 110 -4.53 2.43 11.31
N TYR A 111 -5.60 3.13 10.89
CA TYR A 111 -6.97 2.66 11.05
C TYR A 111 -7.43 1.74 9.92
N TRP A 112 -6.92 1.91 8.71
CA TRP A 112 -7.38 1.13 7.56
C TRP A 112 -7.25 -0.39 7.67
N PRO A 113 -6.23 -0.96 8.35
CA PRO A 113 -6.15 -2.41 8.54
C PRO A 113 -7.37 -3.02 9.27
N PHE A 114 -8.10 -2.22 10.04
CA PHE A 114 -9.27 -2.67 10.80
C PHE A 114 -10.59 -2.07 10.31
N LEU A 115 -10.57 -1.26 9.24
CA LEU A 115 -11.77 -0.69 8.64
C LEU A 115 -12.17 -1.45 7.38
N VAL A 116 -13.46 -1.68 7.23
CA VAL A 116 -14.08 -2.16 5.99
C VAL A 116 -14.72 -0.97 5.27
N LEU A 117 -14.30 -0.73 4.03
CA LEU A 117 -14.82 0.34 3.19
C LEU A 117 -16.02 -0.13 2.37
N ASN A 118 -17.20 0.44 2.64
CA ASN A 118 -18.37 0.34 1.78
C ASN A 118 -18.30 1.42 0.70
N ILE A 119 -17.98 0.99 -0.52
CA ILE A 119 -17.81 1.87 -1.68
C ILE A 119 -19.12 2.58 -2.06
N LYS A 120 -20.25 1.87 -2.01
CA LYS A 120 -21.56 2.40 -2.43
C LYS A 120 -22.08 3.47 -1.48
N GLU A 121 -21.92 3.27 -0.18
CA GLU A 121 -22.40 4.20 0.85
C GLU A 121 -21.39 5.28 1.21
N ALA A 122 -20.16 5.19 0.70
CA ALA A 122 -19.03 6.00 1.13
C ALA A 122 -18.86 5.99 2.66
N ARG A 123 -18.80 4.79 3.23
CA ARG A 123 -18.64 4.57 4.68
C ARG A 123 -17.49 3.63 4.97
N ALA A 124 -16.72 3.92 6.01
CA ALA A 124 -15.69 3.01 6.53
C ALA A 124 -16.04 2.63 7.96
N ILE A 125 -16.14 1.33 8.25
CA ILE A 125 -16.64 0.81 9.54
C ILE A 125 -15.71 -0.27 10.05
N GLY A 126 -15.36 -0.24 11.34
CA GLY A 126 -14.55 -1.27 11.97
C GLY A 126 -14.23 -0.96 13.41
N GLU A 127 -14.09 -2.00 14.25
CA GLU A 127 -13.72 -1.89 15.68
C GLU A 127 -14.51 -0.83 16.47
N GLY A 128 -15.82 -0.72 16.21
CA GLY A 128 -16.69 0.27 16.88
C GLY A 128 -16.50 1.71 16.41
N ILE A 129 -15.70 1.93 15.36
CA ILE A 129 -15.48 3.22 14.71
C ILE A 129 -16.23 3.23 13.38
N GLU A 130 -16.83 4.37 13.07
CA GLU A 130 -17.49 4.64 11.80
C GLU A 130 -17.05 5.99 11.25
N PHE A 131 -16.80 6.02 9.93
CA PHE A 131 -16.63 7.24 9.15
C PHE A 131 -17.65 7.28 8.01
N ARG A 132 -18.36 8.40 7.88
CA ARG A 132 -19.37 8.66 6.85
C ARG A 132 -18.90 9.69 5.84
N GLY A 133 -19.43 9.61 4.62
CA GLY A 133 -19.12 10.55 3.54
C GLY A 133 -17.65 10.47 3.10
N VAL A 134 -17.08 9.27 3.16
CA VAL A 134 -15.66 9.01 2.97
C VAL A 134 -15.23 9.47 1.58
N ARG A 135 -14.15 10.26 1.53
CA ARG A 135 -13.53 10.75 0.31
C ARG A 135 -12.02 10.71 0.43
N PHE A 136 -11.34 10.77 -0.71
CA PHE A 136 -9.90 10.57 -0.80
C PHE A 136 -9.20 11.69 -1.56
N LEU A 137 -7.93 11.87 -1.24
CA LEU A 137 -6.97 12.67 -1.97
C LEU A 137 -5.64 11.92 -2.05
N THR A 138 -4.85 12.19 -3.08
CA THR A 138 -3.43 11.82 -3.07
C THR A 138 -2.59 12.97 -2.54
N TYR A 139 -1.45 12.67 -1.90
CA TYR A 139 -0.59 13.72 -1.33
C TYR A 139 -0.03 14.67 -2.40
N GLY A 140 0.24 14.15 -3.61
CA GLY A 140 0.77 14.92 -4.74
C GLY A 140 -0.21 15.95 -5.32
N GLU A 141 -1.51 15.69 -5.21
CA GLU A 141 -2.57 16.59 -5.71
C GLU A 141 -2.90 17.75 -4.77
N ILE A 142 -2.38 17.72 -3.54
CA ILE A 142 -2.64 18.76 -2.54
C ILE A 142 -1.58 19.86 -2.69
N PRO A 143 -1.93 21.15 -2.88
CA PRO A 143 -0.96 22.24 -2.92
C PRO A 143 -0.05 22.26 -1.68
N HIS A 144 1.22 22.63 -1.85
CA HIS A 144 2.23 22.56 -0.77
C HIS A 144 1.90 23.41 0.46
N ASP A 145 1.22 24.53 0.25
CA ASP A 145 0.79 25.51 1.24
C ASP A 145 -0.61 25.23 1.82
N HIS A 146 -1.28 24.17 1.37
CA HIS A 146 -2.65 23.86 1.80
C HIS A 146 -2.67 23.27 3.22
N SER A 147 -3.46 23.87 4.12
CA SER A 147 -3.58 23.49 5.54
C SER A 147 -3.97 22.02 5.80
N VAL A 148 -4.59 21.37 4.82
CA VAL A 148 -4.88 19.93 4.85
C VAL A 148 -3.61 19.09 5.03
N ARG A 149 -2.45 19.50 4.50
CA ARG A 149 -1.19 18.76 4.68
C ARG A 149 -0.78 18.66 6.15
N ASP A 150 -1.09 19.67 6.96
CA ASP A 150 -0.80 19.66 8.40
C ASP A 150 -1.78 18.76 9.16
N ARG A 151 -3.05 18.76 8.75
CA ARG A 151 -4.06 17.83 9.28
C ARG A 151 -3.66 16.37 9.02
N ILE A 152 -3.16 16.06 7.82
CA ILE A 152 -2.69 14.71 7.47
C ILE A 152 -1.51 14.30 8.34
N ARG A 153 -0.51 15.18 8.47
CA ARG A 153 0.67 14.92 9.32
C ARG A 153 0.29 14.73 10.78
N ALA A 154 -0.61 15.56 11.31
CA ALA A 154 -1.08 15.48 12.69
C ALA A 154 -1.84 14.17 12.96
N ALA A 155 -2.77 13.79 12.08
CA ALA A 155 -3.58 12.58 12.25
C ALA A 155 -2.75 11.29 12.22
N ASN A 156 -1.68 11.27 11.41
CA ASN A 156 -0.80 10.12 11.27
C ASN A 156 0.36 10.07 12.26
N LYS A 157 0.54 11.09 13.10
CA LYS A 157 1.52 11.05 14.19
C LYS A 157 1.05 10.08 15.29
N LEU A 158 1.88 9.12 15.67
CA LEU A 158 1.60 8.21 16.80
C LEU A 158 1.54 8.99 18.12
N PRO A 159 0.60 8.68 19.04
CA PRO A 159 0.58 9.26 20.37
C PRO A 159 1.79 8.77 21.20
N ASP A 160 2.39 9.67 21.99
CA ASP A 160 3.60 9.37 22.78
C ASP A 160 3.41 8.24 23.82
N ARG A 161 2.17 7.89 24.19
CA ARG A 161 1.88 6.80 25.14
C ARG A 161 2.32 5.41 24.63
N ASP A 162 2.30 5.18 23.32
CA ASP A 162 2.74 3.91 22.74
C ASP A 162 4.27 3.78 22.65
N ARG A 163 5.02 4.87 22.87
CA ARG A 163 6.49 4.82 23.01
C ARG A 163 6.94 4.28 24.36
N GLU A 164 6.11 4.36 25.40
CA GLU A 164 6.47 3.87 26.73
C GLU A 164 6.25 2.37 26.90
N ALA A 165 5.29 1.77 26.18
CA ALA A 165 5.02 0.34 26.19
C ALA A 165 6.12 -0.51 25.52
N SER A 166 7.00 0.09 24.72
CA SER A 166 8.11 -0.59 24.02
C SER A 166 9.45 -0.53 24.76
N LYS A 167 9.50 -0.13 26.04
CA LYS A 167 10.74 -0.16 26.84
C LYS A 167 10.98 -1.56 27.44
N PRO A 168 12.03 -2.30 27.04
CA PRO A 168 12.46 -3.47 27.81
C PRO A 168 12.97 -3.04 29.19
N ALA A 169 12.58 -3.79 30.22
CA ALA A 169 12.91 -3.54 31.63
C ALA A 169 14.44 -3.42 31.84
N GLN A 170 14.90 -2.23 32.22
CA GLN A 170 16.29 -2.02 32.62
C GLN A 170 16.50 -2.47 34.07
N LYS A 171 17.42 -3.43 34.28
CA LYS A 171 17.97 -3.72 35.62
C LYS A 171 18.75 -2.51 36.15
N PRO A 172 18.74 -2.28 37.49
CA PRO A 172 19.31 -1.07 38.06
C PRO A 172 20.83 -1.19 38.25
N VAL A 173 21.59 -0.19 37.78
CA VAL A 173 22.93 0.09 38.30
C VAL A 173 23.07 1.60 38.50
N SER A 174 23.45 1.95 39.72
CA SER A 174 23.58 3.29 40.29
C SER A 174 24.87 4.03 39.83
N PRO A 175 25.23 5.20 40.37
CA PRO A 175 25.22 6.46 39.63
C PRO A 175 26.64 7.02 39.40
N ILE A 176 26.94 7.52 38.20
CA ILE A 176 28.13 8.38 38.00
C ILE A 176 27.79 9.64 37.21
N LYS A 177 28.40 10.72 37.70
CA LYS A 177 28.19 12.15 37.52
C LYS A 177 28.42 12.68 36.09
N ASN A 178 27.59 13.67 35.75
CA ASN A 178 27.82 14.89 34.97
C ASN A 178 28.92 14.89 33.89
N GLY A 179 28.48 14.76 32.64
CA GLY A 179 29.15 15.24 31.44
C GLY A 179 28.10 15.43 30.34
N GLY A 180 28.04 16.60 29.71
CA GLY A 180 26.95 17.03 28.83
C GLY A 180 26.58 16.01 27.75
N ARG A 181 25.32 15.53 27.78
CA ARG A 181 24.78 14.64 26.76
C ARG A 181 24.39 15.45 25.52
N ARG A 182 25.28 15.51 24.53
CA ARG A 182 24.84 15.52 23.12
C ARG A 182 23.99 14.27 22.94
N GLY A 183 22.70 14.43 22.65
CA GLY A 183 21.78 13.31 22.47
C GLY A 183 22.36 12.31 21.48
N ARG A 184 22.55 11.06 21.92
CA ARG A 184 23.04 9.97 21.07
C ARG A 184 22.07 9.82 19.91
N LYS A 185 22.51 10.10 18.68
CA LYS A 185 21.72 9.83 17.46
C LYS A 185 21.20 8.39 17.55
N LYS A 186 19.91 8.20 17.28
CA LYS A 186 19.35 6.86 17.14
C LYS A 186 20.16 6.13 16.05
N VAL A 187 20.71 4.97 16.38
CA VAL A 187 21.48 4.16 15.44
C VAL A 187 20.46 3.30 14.70
N ALA A 188 20.48 3.32 13.37
CA ALA A 188 19.61 2.49 12.56
C ALA A 188 19.99 1.01 12.74
N ASP A 189 19.00 0.14 12.78
CA ASP A 189 19.20 -1.30 12.82
C ASP A 189 19.45 -1.83 11.40
N TRP A 190 20.71 -1.83 10.98
CA TRP A 190 21.07 -2.17 9.61
C TRP A 190 20.70 -3.60 9.20
N ASP A 191 20.54 -4.54 10.13
CA ASP A 191 20.08 -5.89 9.80
C ASP A 191 18.59 -5.91 9.43
N ALA A 192 17.77 -5.08 10.08
CA ALA A 192 16.37 -4.90 9.67
C ALA A 192 16.26 -4.25 8.28
N TYR A 193 17.14 -3.29 7.97
CA TYR A 193 17.20 -2.67 6.64
C TYR A 193 17.69 -3.65 5.58
N TYR A 194 18.60 -4.55 5.92
CA TYR A 194 19.02 -5.63 5.02
C TYR A 194 17.87 -6.61 4.72
N LEU A 195 17.06 -6.96 5.72
CA LEU A 195 15.87 -7.79 5.51
C LEU A 195 14.85 -7.10 4.60
N ALA A 196 14.58 -5.80 4.81
CA ALA A 196 13.72 -5.02 3.93
C ALA A 196 14.26 -4.95 2.50
N PHE A 197 15.59 -4.80 2.35
CA PHE A 197 16.29 -4.83 1.07
C PHE A 197 16.13 -6.19 0.37
N LYS A 198 16.24 -7.31 1.09
CA LYS A 198 15.99 -8.65 0.54
C LYS A 198 14.55 -8.82 0.06
N THR A 199 13.57 -8.33 0.82
CA THR A 199 12.16 -8.35 0.39
C THR A 199 11.98 -7.53 -0.88
N LYS A 200 12.68 -6.40 -1.01
CA LYS A 200 12.61 -5.54 -2.19
C LYS A 200 13.29 -6.17 -3.41
N ILE A 201 14.45 -6.81 -3.26
CA ILE A 201 15.07 -7.61 -4.34
C ILE A 201 14.15 -8.76 -4.79
N ALA A 202 13.48 -9.43 -3.86
CA ALA A 202 12.57 -10.52 -4.20
C ALA A 202 11.36 -10.04 -5.01
N ALA A 203 10.97 -8.77 -4.88
CA ALA A 203 9.84 -8.17 -5.60
C ALA A 203 10.26 -7.52 -6.93
N ASP A 204 11.40 -6.82 -6.94
CA ASP A 204 11.80 -5.92 -8.04
C ASP A 204 13.05 -6.40 -8.80
N GLY A 205 13.70 -7.48 -8.35
CA GLY A 205 14.96 -7.97 -8.90
C GLY A 205 16.21 -7.34 -8.28
N PHE A 206 17.36 -7.94 -8.57
CA PHE A 206 18.66 -7.42 -8.14
C PHE A 206 19.06 -6.22 -9.00
N PRO A 207 19.78 -5.21 -8.47
CA PRO A 207 20.24 -4.09 -9.29
C PRO A 207 21.12 -4.54 -10.46
N ASP A 208 20.72 -4.20 -11.68
CA ASP A 208 21.40 -4.55 -12.93
C ASP A 208 21.34 -3.35 -13.89
N GLU A 209 22.45 -3.03 -14.56
CA GLU A 209 22.53 -1.93 -15.51
C GLU A 209 21.60 -2.11 -16.71
N LEU A 210 21.18 -3.37 -16.97
CA LEU A 210 20.23 -3.75 -18.00
C LEU A 210 18.76 -3.68 -17.56
N ASN A 211 18.48 -3.29 -16.30
CA ASN A 211 17.11 -3.09 -15.82
C ASN A 211 16.53 -1.77 -16.36
N ASP A 212 15.53 -1.87 -17.23
CA ASP A 212 14.74 -0.72 -17.72
C ASP A 212 13.65 -0.28 -16.74
N VAL A 213 13.19 -1.19 -15.87
CA VAL A 213 12.17 -0.95 -14.84
C VAL A 213 12.62 -1.63 -13.54
N GLY A 214 13.23 -0.86 -12.62
CA GLY A 214 13.72 -1.37 -11.34
C GLY A 214 14.95 -0.60 -10.84
N TRP A 215 15.71 -1.21 -9.93
CA TRP A 215 17.01 -0.66 -9.55
C TRP A 215 18.02 -0.92 -10.66
N ASN A 216 18.56 0.15 -11.23
CA ASN A 216 19.57 0.06 -12.30
C ASN A 216 20.98 0.14 -11.70
N LYS A 217 21.18 1.03 -10.71
CA LYS A 217 22.49 1.27 -10.10
C LYS A 217 22.45 1.18 -8.59
N GLN A 218 23.62 1.01 -7.98
CA GLN A 218 23.81 1.13 -6.53
C GLN A 218 23.21 2.43 -5.96
N ALA A 219 23.27 3.53 -6.72
CA ALA A 219 22.70 4.82 -6.32
C ALA A 219 21.18 4.77 -6.07
N ASP A 220 20.45 3.92 -6.77
CA ASP A 220 19.00 3.75 -6.58
C ASP A 220 18.70 3.06 -5.24
N VAL A 221 19.55 2.10 -4.87
CA VAL A 221 19.50 1.43 -3.56
C VAL A 221 19.90 2.39 -2.43
N GLU A 222 20.95 3.20 -2.62
CA GLU A 222 21.35 4.24 -1.66
C GLU A 222 20.21 5.25 -1.41
N ARG A 223 19.53 5.68 -2.47
CA ARG A 223 18.39 6.57 -2.37
C ARG A 223 17.22 5.92 -1.64
N TRP A 224 16.90 4.68 -1.98
CA TRP A 224 15.82 3.94 -1.32
C TRP A 224 16.08 3.72 0.17
N VAL A 225 17.31 3.34 0.57
CA VAL A 225 17.68 3.18 1.99
C VAL A 225 17.64 4.51 2.72
N THR A 226 18.05 5.61 2.07
CA THR A 226 17.98 6.96 2.64
C THR A 226 16.53 7.38 2.87
N ASP A 227 15.66 7.16 1.88
CA ASP A 227 14.22 7.45 2.01
C ASP A 227 13.57 6.63 3.13
N LEU A 228 14.01 5.37 3.32
CA LEU A 228 13.53 4.51 4.40
C LEU A 228 14.00 5.01 5.78
N LEU A 229 15.27 5.39 5.91
CA LEU A 229 15.84 5.98 7.13
C LEU A 229 15.11 7.28 7.51
N GLU A 230 14.86 8.15 6.53
CA GLU A 230 14.16 9.43 6.76
C GLU A 230 12.70 9.21 7.18
N ARG A 231 12.00 8.24 6.58
CA ARG A 231 10.64 7.85 6.98
C ARG A 231 10.56 7.38 8.42
N GLU A 232 11.58 6.67 8.89
CA GLU A 232 11.65 6.17 10.26
C GLU A 232 12.27 7.18 11.26
N GLY A 233 12.66 8.36 10.78
CA GLY A 233 13.23 9.44 11.59
C GLY A 233 14.67 9.18 12.03
N TYR A 234 15.40 8.33 11.30
CA TYR A 234 16.84 8.16 11.42
C TYR A 234 17.56 9.11 10.47
N SER A 235 18.78 9.50 10.84
CA SER A 235 19.66 10.31 9.98
C SER A 235 21.05 9.69 10.01
N ALA A 236 21.44 9.11 8.87
CA ALA A 236 22.78 8.61 8.60
C ALA A 236 23.48 9.54 7.61
N ALA A 237 24.82 9.64 7.70
CA ALA A 237 25.57 10.34 6.67
C ALA A 237 25.57 9.53 5.37
N ASN A 238 25.60 10.19 4.22
CA ASN A 238 25.59 9.52 2.91
C ASN A 238 26.73 8.50 2.77
N SER A 239 27.91 8.77 3.37
CA SER A 239 29.03 7.83 3.41
C SER A 239 28.73 6.57 4.23
N THR A 240 27.95 6.69 5.32
CA THR A 240 27.50 5.56 6.13
C THR A 240 26.47 4.72 5.39
N VAL A 241 25.49 5.35 4.74
CA VAL A 241 24.47 4.64 3.94
C VAL A 241 25.16 3.86 2.81
N ARG A 242 26.07 4.51 2.08
CA ARG A 242 26.86 3.87 1.02
C ARG A 242 27.61 2.64 1.50
N GLY A 243 28.31 2.73 2.63
CA GLY A 243 29.06 1.60 3.19
C GLY A 243 28.17 0.40 3.49
N HIS A 244 26.97 0.63 4.05
CA HIS A 244 26.01 -0.44 4.33
C HIS A 244 25.36 -1.00 3.06
N VAL A 245 25.05 -0.15 2.07
CA VAL A 245 24.48 -0.59 0.79
C VAL A 245 25.46 -1.47 0.01
N VAL A 246 26.76 -1.13 0.00
CA VAL A 246 27.79 -2.01 -0.59
C VAL A 246 27.78 -3.38 0.10
N ALA A 247 27.79 -3.40 1.43
CA ALA A 247 27.74 -4.64 2.20
C ALA A 247 26.45 -5.45 1.95
N PHE A 248 25.30 -4.78 1.75
CA PHE A 248 24.03 -5.42 1.42
C PHE A 248 24.09 -6.11 0.05
N LEU A 249 24.62 -5.40 -0.96
CA LEU A 249 24.75 -5.93 -2.32
C LEU A 249 25.72 -7.11 -2.37
N GLU A 250 26.88 -7.01 -1.71
CA GLU A 250 27.85 -8.11 -1.63
C GLU A 250 27.26 -9.32 -0.93
N ARG A 251 26.63 -9.12 0.23
CA ARG A 251 26.01 -10.21 1.00
C ARG A 251 24.90 -10.90 0.23
N ALA A 252 24.00 -10.14 -0.41
CA ALA A 252 22.93 -10.70 -1.22
C ALA A 252 23.47 -11.42 -2.48
N ARG A 253 24.53 -10.92 -3.11
CA ARG A 253 25.16 -11.58 -4.27
C ARG A 253 25.77 -12.93 -3.90
N SER A 254 26.44 -13.02 -2.75
CA SER A 254 26.99 -14.28 -2.23
C SER A 254 25.90 -15.30 -1.85
N GLU A 255 24.73 -14.84 -1.42
CA GLU A 255 23.57 -15.70 -1.10
C GLU A 255 22.84 -16.21 -2.35
N ILE A 256 22.93 -15.50 -3.49
CA ILE A 256 22.32 -15.91 -4.78
C ILE A 256 23.22 -16.87 -5.57
N GLN A 257 24.54 -16.82 -5.35
CA GLN A 257 25.53 -17.66 -6.05
C GLN A 257 25.81 -19.02 -5.37
N ASN A 258 25.25 -19.25 -4.17
CA ASN A 258 25.28 -20.55 -3.47
C ASN A 258 23.91 -21.23 -3.54
#